data_AF-A0A1I5BEK8-F1
#
_entry.id   AF-A0A1I5BEK8-F1
#
_cell.length_a   1.000
_cell.length_b   1.000
_cell.length_c   1.000
_cell.angle_alpha   90.00
_cell.angle_beta   90.00
_cell.angle_gamma   90.00
#
_symmetry.space_group_name_H-M   'P 1'
#
loop_
_entity.id
_entity.type
_entity.pdbx_description
1 polymer ?
#
loop_
_entity_poly.entity_id
_entity_poly.type
_entity_poly.pdbx_seq_one_letter_code
_entity_poly.pdbx_strand_id
1 'polypeptide(L)' 'MGEMNTKAMYKLSYGLFVCTAVQGDKINGCIVNTAIQVASEPNSISVAINKANYTHDC' A
#
# COMPACT_ATOMS: atom_id res chain seq x y z
N MET A 1 -5.16 -30.51 3.00
CA MET A 1 -4.75 -29.09 3.07
C MET A 1 -5.99 -28.30 3.45
N GLY A 2 -6.01 -27.67 4.64
CA GLY A 2 -7.19 -26.93 5.09
C GLY A 2 -7.41 -25.67 4.24
N GLU A 3 -8.67 -25.37 3.90
CA GLU A 3 -9.03 -24.14 3.21
C GLU A 3 -8.63 -22.90 4.03
N MET A 4 -8.09 -21.89 3.34
CA MET A 4 -7.74 -20.62 3.96
C MET A 4 -9.01 -19.83 4.30
N ASN A 5 -9.25 -19.61 5.58
CA ASN A 5 -10.34 -18.75 6.02
C ASN A 5 -9.95 -17.26 5.89
N THR A 6 -10.44 -16.62 4.82
CA THR A 6 -10.16 -15.19 4.53
C THR A 6 -10.83 -14.22 5.51
N LYS A 7 -11.79 -14.68 6.33
CA LYS A 7 -12.52 -13.80 7.27
C LYS A 7 -11.63 -13.13 8.30
N ALA A 8 -10.47 -13.72 8.61
CA ALA A 8 -9.49 -13.12 9.52
C ALA A 8 -8.94 -11.79 8.99
N MET A 9 -8.78 -11.64 7.67
CA MET A 9 -8.19 -10.45 7.06
C MET A 9 -9.09 -9.21 7.16
N TYR A 10 -10.41 -9.39 7.18
CA TYR A 10 -11.37 -8.28 7.32
C TYR A 10 -11.38 -7.66 8.72
N LYS A 11 -10.74 -8.30 9.71
CA LYS A 11 -10.62 -7.74 11.07
C LYS A 11 -9.46 -6.76 11.21
N LEU A 12 -8.57 -6.70 10.22
CA LEU A 12 -7.47 -5.76 10.21
C LEU A 12 -8.00 -4.36 9.85
N SER A 13 -7.77 -3.41 10.74
CA SER A 13 -8.13 -2.02 10.52
C SER A 13 -7.13 -1.35 9.59
N TYR A 14 -7.64 -0.67 8.58
CA TYR A 14 -6.84 0.10 7.64
C TYR A 14 -7.43 1.50 7.47
N GLY A 15 -6.57 2.47 7.16
CA GLY A 15 -7.01 3.73 6.58
C GLY A 15 -7.33 3.58 5.09
N LEU A 16 -7.70 4.69 4.45
CA LEU A 16 -7.84 4.80 3.00
C LEU A 16 -7.02 5.99 2.52
N PHE A 17 -6.07 5.74 1.63
CA PHE A 17 -5.09 6.71 1.18
C PHE A 17 -4.98 6.70 -0.35
N VAL A 18 -4.43 7.78 -0.90
CA VAL A 18 -3.99 7.84 -2.31
C VAL A 18 -2.47 7.89 -2.30
N CYS A 19 -1.81 6.92 -2.91
CA CYS A 19 -0.37 6.91 -3.10
C CYS A 19 -0.06 7.41 -4.51
N THR A 20 0.72 8.49 -4.63
CA THR A 20 1.14 9.06 -5.89
C THR A 20 2.64 8.88 -6.13
N ALA A 21 3.03 8.70 -7.39
CA ALA A 21 4.42 8.59 -7.81
C ALA A 21 4.61 9.35 -9.12
N VAL A 22 5.78 9.99 -9.29
CA VAL A 22 6.11 10.77 -10.47
C VAL A 22 7.43 10.26 -11.04
N GLN A 23 7.43 9.88 -12.31
CA GLN A 23 8.60 9.41 -13.05
C GLN A 23 8.73 10.17 -14.36
N GLY A 24 9.63 11.15 -14.41
CA GLY A 24 9.71 12.08 -15.54
C GLY A 24 8.36 12.79 -15.75
N ASP A 25 7.78 12.64 -16.94
CA ASP A 25 6.48 13.24 -17.28
C ASP A 25 5.27 12.41 -16.83
N LYS A 26 5.48 11.22 -16.25
CA LYS A 26 4.39 10.33 -15.82
C LYS A 26 4.00 10.64 -14.38
N ILE A 27 2.76 11.08 -14.17
CA ILE A 27 2.16 11.30 -12.86
C ILE A 27 1.12 10.21 -12.63
N ASN A 28 1.31 9.39 -11.59
CA ASN A 28 0.45 8.24 -11.29
C ASN A 28 -0.10 8.33 -9.88
N GLY A 29 -1.28 7.76 -9.66
CA GLY A 29 -1.91 7.66 -8.36
C GLY A 29 -2.72 6.36 -8.25
N CYS A 30 -2.59 5.66 -7.12
CA CYS A 30 -3.42 4.50 -6.82
C CYS A 30 -4.00 4.59 -5.40
N ILE A 31 -5.20 4.05 -5.23
CA ILE A 31 -5.81 3.93 -3.91
C ILE A 31 -5.14 2.78 -3.15
N VAL A 32 -4.68 3.06 -1.93
CA VAL A 32 -4.06 2.07 -1.04
C VAL A 32 -4.69 2.14 0.34
N ASN A 33 -4.93 0.97 0.93
CA ASN A 33 -5.32 0.86 2.34
C ASN A 33 -4.15 0.41 3.23
N THR A 34 -3.13 -0.21 2.63
CA THR A 34 -1.98 -0.79 3.33
C THR A 34 -0.84 0.22 3.42
N ALA A 35 -1.00 1.21 4.30
CA ALA A 35 0.03 2.18 4.65
C ALA A 35 0.15 2.30 6.18
N ILE A 36 1.38 2.24 6.71
CA ILE A 36 1.64 2.28 8.17
C ILE A 36 2.99 2.91 8.49
N GLN A 37 3.05 3.74 9.53
CA GLN A 37 4.32 4.23 10.07
C GLN A 37 5.08 3.07 10.73
N VAL A 38 6.33 2.87 10.32
CA VAL A 38 7.16 1.74 10.80
C VAL A 38 8.23 2.15 11.81
N ALA A 39 8.67 3.42 11.78
CA ALA A 39 9.63 3.96 12.74
C ALA A 39 9.41 5.46 12.93
N SER A 40 9.72 5.98 14.12
CA SER A 40 9.70 7.41 14.42
C SER A 40 11.05 8.09 14.16
N GLU A 41 12.17 7.36 14.27
CA GLU A 41 13.53 7.88 14.08
C GLU A 41 14.42 6.86 13.35
N PRO A 42 14.76 7.09 12.06
CA PRO A 42 14.19 8.12 11.20
C PRO A 42 12.70 7.87 10.94
N ASN A 43 11.91 8.93 10.82
CA ASN A 43 10.48 8.82 10.57
C ASN A 43 10.23 8.13 9.23
N SER A 44 9.64 6.94 9.27
CA SER A 44 9.54 6.03 8.12
C SER A 44 8.14 5.46 7.99
N ILE A 45 7.66 5.35 6.76
CA ILE A 45 6.36 4.75 6.40
C ILE A 45 6.57 3.59 5.43
N SER A 46 5.78 2.54 5.58
CA SER A 46 5.69 1.44 4.62
C SER A 46 4.35 1.50 3.89
N VAL A 47 4.38 1.32 2.57
CA VAL A 47 3.21 1.26 1.70
C VAL A 47 3.32 0.02 0.83
N ALA A 48 2.28 -0.82 0.81
CA ALA A 48 2.24 -1.98 -0.08
C ALA A 48 1.50 -1.63 -1.38
N ILE A 49 2.18 -1.75 -2.51
CA ILE A 49 1.64 -1.47 -3.84
C ILE A 49 1.65 -2.77 -4.66
N ASN A 50 0.57 -3.02 -5.40
CA ASN A 50 0.53 -4.14 -6.33
C ASN A 50 1.50 -3.90 -7.50
N LYS A 51 2.32 -4.90 -7.85
CA LYS A 51 3.27 -4.84 -8.98
C LYS A 51 2.61 -4.59 -10.34
N ALA A 52 1.31 -4.85 -10.47
CA ALA A 52 0.54 -4.54 -11.67
C ALA A 52 0.10 -3.07 -11.75
N ASN A 53 0.26 -2.27 -10.68
CA ASN A 53 -0.10 -0.86 -10.69
C ASN A 53 1.03 -0.03 -11.28
N TYR A 54 0.70 0.93 -12.16
CA TYR A 54 1.67 1.87 -12.73
C TYR A 54 2.46 2.63 -11.66
N THR A 55 1.85 2.94 -10.51
CA THR A 55 2.51 3.60 -9.37
C THR A 55 3.67 2.79 -8.78
N HIS A 56 3.74 1.46 -8.99
CA HIS A 56 4.84 0.63 -8.48
C HIS A 56 6.17 0.88 -9.21
N ASP A 57 6.12 1.04 -10.54
CA ASP A 57 7.32 1.14 -11.39
C ASP A 57 7.74 2.59 -11.69
N CYS A 58 7.01 3.56 -11.14
CA CYS A 58 7.27 5.00 -11.32
C CYS A 58 8.31 5.51 -10.33
#